data_AF-A0A9D8KAV3-F1
#
_entry.id   AF-A0A9D8KAV3-F1
#
_cell.length_a   1.000
_cell.length_b   1.000
_cell.length_c   1.000
_cell.angle_alpha   90.00
_cell.angle_beta   90.00
_cell.angle_gamma   90.00
#
_symmetry.space_group_name_H-M   'P 1'
#
loop_
_entity.id
_entity.type
_entity.pdbx_description
1 polymer ?
#
loop_
_entity_poly.entity_id
_entity_poly.type
_entity_poly.pdbx_seq_one_letter_code
_entity_poly.pdbx_strand_id
1 'polypeptide(L)'
;MPAHALLPAVNRLLKQVEETSGLPVAVAQQSDLSTLATLRPATPEYQAHVIAYRDADEASSYHVAFEAALLLRIVQVPPEQRVNLTERREAKEKVVSQVEKLFKGRLGLAQARQAGLRFYDGLMVQLRSTGPGLWADRWLFEQVPELRGLQAAVLQSQVQGNVPCLNAEVDKMSPAEVVKASRAMNAAYAFQAAELVGIPPLAIPYQAAGFEALAKELIAITRAEPTTADPDREIVDGWAEKLGLSRWYVWKTP
;
A
#
# COMPACT_ATOMS: atom_id res chain seq x y z
N MET A 1 29.83 -3.19 3.44
CA MET A 1 29.85 -2.03 2.52
C MET A 1 29.50 -0.79 3.32
N PRO A 2 30.07 0.40 3.04
CA PRO A 2 29.64 1.62 3.72
C PRO A 2 28.14 1.85 3.47
N ALA A 3 27.41 2.32 4.48
CA ALA A 3 26.00 2.65 4.33
C ALA A 3 25.82 3.65 3.18
N HIS A 4 24.95 3.35 2.22
CA HIS A 4 24.64 4.28 1.14
C HIS A 4 23.96 5.51 1.75
N ALA A 5 24.52 6.69 1.51
CA ALA A 5 23.96 7.93 2.02
C ALA A 5 22.65 8.25 1.28
N LEU A 6 21.61 8.62 2.03
CA LEU A 6 20.36 9.09 1.43
C LEU A 6 20.60 10.34 0.59
N LEU A 7 19.90 10.45 -0.53
CA LEU A 7 19.99 11.62 -1.39
C LEU A 7 19.60 12.91 -0.63
N PRO A 8 20.23 14.06 -0.91
CA PRO A 8 19.92 15.32 -0.22
C PRO A 8 18.43 15.73 -0.28
N ALA A 9 17.74 15.35 -1.35
CA ALA A 9 16.31 15.60 -1.51
C ALA A 9 15.46 14.88 -0.43
N VAL A 10 15.88 13.68 -0.02
CA VAL A 10 15.23 12.92 1.06
C VAL A 10 15.38 13.65 2.39
N ASN A 11 16.56 14.20 2.68
CA ASN A 11 16.79 14.96 3.92
C ASN A 11 15.92 16.22 3.99
N ARG A 12 15.68 16.90 2.87
CA ARG A 12 14.75 18.04 2.83
C ARG A 12 13.31 17.62 3.12
N LEU A 13 12.89 16.48 2.57
CA LEU A 13 11.56 15.91 2.83
C LEU A 13 11.39 15.52 4.31
N LEU A 14 12.39 14.86 4.90
CA LEU A 14 12.38 14.51 6.32
C LEU A 14 12.28 15.77 7.19
N LYS A 15 13.03 16.82 6.87
CA LYS A 15 12.94 18.09 7.58
C LYS A 15 11.55 18.72 7.46
N GLN A 16 10.93 18.66 6.28
CA GLN A 16 9.56 19.14 6.09
C GLN A 16 8.57 18.37 6.98
N VAL A 17 8.75 17.05 7.13
CA VAL A 17 7.96 16.24 8.06
C VAL A 17 8.13 16.75 9.49
N GLU A 18 9.38 16.96 9.94
CA GLU A 18 9.67 17.44 11.30
C GLU A 18 9.06 18.83 11.57
N GLU A 19 9.16 19.74 10.58
CA GLU A 19 8.55 21.07 10.65
C GLU A 19 7.01 21.01 10.71
N THR A 20 6.41 20.05 10.00
CA THR A 20 4.95 19.85 9.96
C THR A 20 4.42 19.17 11.23
N SER A 21 5.14 18.16 11.74
CA SER A 21 4.72 17.36 12.88
C SER A 21 5.11 17.96 14.23
N GLY A 22 6.14 18.82 14.25
CA GLY A 22 6.77 19.30 15.47
C GLY A 22 7.60 18.25 16.21
N LEU A 23 7.86 17.08 15.59
CA LEU A 23 8.55 15.94 16.18
C LEU A 23 9.68 15.43 15.26
N PRO A 24 10.79 14.93 15.83
CA PRO A 24 11.92 14.44 15.05
C PRO A 24 11.56 13.17 14.25
N VAL A 25 12.28 12.96 13.15
CA VAL A 25 12.21 11.73 12.34
C VAL A 25 13.55 10.99 12.43
N ALA A 26 13.55 9.86 13.14
CA ALA A 26 14.69 8.95 13.18
C ALA A 26 14.67 8.03 11.96
N VAL A 27 15.78 7.99 11.22
CA VAL A 27 15.94 7.11 10.06
C VAL A 27 17.05 6.11 10.33
N ALA A 28 16.76 4.82 10.21
CA ALA A 28 17.71 3.76 10.55
C ALA A 28 17.62 2.57 9.59
N GLN A 29 18.78 1.99 9.27
CA GLN A 29 18.81 0.71 8.55
C GLN A 29 18.47 -0.44 9.51
N GLN A 30 17.59 -1.34 9.10
CA GLN A 30 17.24 -2.58 9.80
C GLN A 30 17.19 -3.73 8.78
N SER A 31 18.26 -4.52 8.69
CA SER A 31 18.41 -5.55 7.64
C SER A 31 17.47 -6.75 7.77
N ASP A 32 16.82 -6.92 8.93
CA ASP A 32 15.89 -8.01 9.23
C ASP A 32 14.42 -7.66 8.92
N LEU A 33 14.14 -6.48 8.34
CA LEU A 33 12.80 -6.12 7.92
C LEU A 33 12.24 -7.08 6.87
N SER A 34 10.96 -7.42 7.01
CA SER A 34 10.22 -8.19 6.01
C SER A 34 9.84 -7.36 4.78
N THR A 35 9.83 -6.03 4.91
CA THR A 35 9.56 -5.05 3.85
C THR A 35 10.81 -4.24 3.50
N LEU A 36 10.76 -3.48 2.41
CA LEU A 36 11.87 -2.63 1.97
C LEU A 36 12.07 -1.41 2.88
N ALA A 37 10.96 -0.85 3.38
CA ALA A 37 10.94 0.13 4.45
C ALA A 37 9.65 -0.01 5.28
N THR A 38 9.62 0.66 6.43
CA THR A 38 8.45 0.74 7.31
C THR A 38 8.44 2.06 8.07
N LEU A 39 7.25 2.61 8.23
CA LEU A 39 6.98 3.78 9.06
C LEU A 39 6.36 3.38 10.40
N ARG A 40 6.86 3.99 11.48
CA ARG A 40 6.22 4.02 12.80
C ARG A 40 6.04 5.47 13.22
N PRO A 41 4.80 6.01 13.19
CA PRO A 41 4.54 7.35 13.69
C PRO A 41 4.82 7.44 15.19
N ALA A 42 5.21 8.63 15.66
CA ALA A 42 5.38 8.92 17.07
C ALA A 42 4.09 8.65 17.86
N THR A 43 4.25 8.26 19.12
CA THR A 43 3.16 8.06 20.09
C THR A 43 3.43 8.90 21.33
N PRO A 44 2.47 9.04 22.27
CA PRO A 44 2.73 9.69 23.55
C PRO A 44 3.95 9.12 24.29
N GLU A 45 4.18 7.80 24.18
CA GLU A 45 5.31 7.09 24.77
C GLU A 45 6.62 7.30 23.99
N TYR A 46 6.54 7.43 22.66
CA TYR A 46 7.69 7.57 21.77
C TYR A 46 7.61 8.88 20.97
N GLN A 47 8.28 9.92 21.47
CA GLN A 47 8.28 11.29 20.94
C GLN A 47 9.15 11.47 19.67
N ALA A 48 9.23 10.46 18.82
CA ALA A 48 9.94 10.49 17.54
C ALA A 48 9.26 9.57 16.53
N HIS A 49 9.15 10.02 15.29
CA HIS A 49 8.78 9.16 14.18
C HIS A 49 9.98 8.29 13.81
N VAL A 50 9.73 7.06 13.37
CA VAL A 50 10.79 6.16 12.93
C VAL A 50 10.49 5.68 11.51
N ILE A 51 11.44 5.89 10.60
CA ILE A 51 11.46 5.25 9.29
C ILE A 51 12.64 4.28 9.28
N ALA A 52 12.33 3.00 9.16
CA ALA A 52 13.35 1.97 9.02
C ALA A 52 13.38 1.44 7.59
N TYR A 53 14.57 1.18 7.05
CA TYR A 53 14.75 0.63 5.70
C TYR A 53 15.71 -0.56 5.71
N ARG A 54 15.49 -1.53 4.83
CA ARG A 54 16.19 -2.81 4.88
C ARG A 54 17.56 -2.76 4.23
N ASP A 55 17.56 -2.36 2.98
CA ASP A 55 18.72 -2.46 2.08
C ASP A 55 19.40 -1.08 1.99
N ALA A 56 20.71 -1.02 2.23
CA ALA A 56 21.49 0.22 2.11
C ALA A 56 22.05 0.37 0.69
N ASP A 57 21.15 0.50 -0.28
CA ASP A 57 21.45 0.72 -1.70
C ASP A 57 20.86 2.04 -2.20
N GLU A 58 20.96 2.31 -3.50
CA GLU A 58 20.44 3.54 -4.10
C GLU A 58 18.92 3.68 -3.96
N ALA A 59 18.18 2.56 -4.04
CA ALA A 59 16.73 2.54 -3.94
C ALA A 59 16.23 2.90 -2.53
N SER A 60 17.06 2.74 -1.50
CA SER A 60 16.75 3.17 -0.12
C SER A 60 16.29 4.63 -0.03
N SER A 61 16.84 5.52 -0.86
CA SER A 61 16.42 6.93 -0.92
C SER A 61 14.96 7.08 -1.32
N TYR A 62 14.50 6.27 -2.28
CA TYR A 62 13.08 6.25 -2.67
C TYR A 62 12.21 5.66 -1.58
N HIS A 63 12.61 4.53 -0.99
CA HIS A 63 11.83 3.87 0.05
C HIS A 63 11.63 4.75 1.29
N VAL A 64 12.69 5.44 1.74
CA VAL A 64 12.60 6.39 2.86
C VAL A 64 11.70 7.58 2.49
N ALA A 65 11.82 8.11 1.26
CA ALA A 65 10.98 9.21 0.82
C ALA A 65 9.50 8.82 0.69
N PHE A 66 9.21 7.60 0.26
CA PHE A 66 7.86 7.05 0.20
C PHE A 66 7.21 6.99 1.58
N GLU A 67 7.90 6.44 2.58
CA GLU A 67 7.42 6.42 3.96
C GLU A 67 7.27 7.84 4.54
N ALA A 68 8.18 8.76 4.20
CA ALA A 68 8.08 10.15 4.63
C ALA A 68 6.88 10.88 4.01
N ALA A 69 6.55 10.61 2.74
CA ALA A 69 5.36 11.16 2.08
C ALA A 69 4.07 10.65 2.74
N LEU A 70 4.00 9.36 3.08
CA LEU A 70 2.87 8.81 3.85
C LEU A 70 2.80 9.44 5.26
N LEU A 71 3.94 9.62 5.92
CA LEU A 71 3.98 10.27 7.22
C LEU A 71 3.47 11.71 7.18
N LEU A 72 3.82 12.49 6.15
CA LEU A 72 3.31 13.86 5.96
C LEU A 72 1.77 13.90 6.01
N ARG A 73 1.10 12.93 5.38
CA ARG A 73 -0.37 12.85 5.40
C ARG A 73 -0.90 12.53 6.78
N ILE A 74 -0.31 11.53 7.45
CA ILE A 74 -0.73 11.11 8.78
C ILE A 74 -0.64 12.26 9.79
N VAL A 75 0.46 13.03 9.76
CA VAL A 75 0.66 14.12 10.74
C VAL A 75 -0.27 15.31 10.51
N GLN A 76 -0.78 15.48 9.29
CA GLN A 76 -1.79 16.50 8.96
C GLN A 76 -3.19 16.13 9.42
N VAL A 77 -3.49 14.85 9.66
CA VAL A 77 -4.77 14.43 10.24
C VAL A 77 -4.82 14.83 11.72
N PRO A 78 -5.85 15.57 12.17
CA PRO A 78 -6.01 15.92 13.59
C PRO A 78 -6.04 14.66 14.47
N PRO A 79 -5.33 14.62 15.62
CA PRO A 79 -5.21 13.43 16.45
C PRO A 79 -6.55 12.78 16.82
N GLU A 80 -7.57 13.58 17.11
CA GLU A 80 -8.92 13.14 17.48
C GLU A 80 -9.71 12.50 16.33
N GLN A 81 -9.25 12.65 15.09
CA GLN A 81 -9.86 12.06 13.89
C GLN A 81 -9.09 10.83 13.39
N ARG A 82 -7.90 10.57 13.93
CA ARG A 82 -7.09 9.42 13.52
C ARG A 82 -7.78 8.12 13.93
N VAL A 83 -7.90 7.21 12.98
CA VAL A 83 -8.54 5.90 13.15
C VAL A 83 -7.73 4.80 12.50
N ASN A 84 -7.88 3.59 13.02
CA ASN A 84 -7.31 2.37 12.48
C ASN A 84 -8.38 1.52 11.80
N LEU A 85 -8.05 1.00 10.62
CA LEU A 85 -8.84 -0.02 9.94
C LEU A 85 -8.76 -1.31 10.75
N THR A 86 -9.90 -1.78 11.25
CA THR A 86 -10.05 -3.01 12.03
C THR A 86 -10.98 -3.97 11.30
N GLU A 87 -10.74 -5.28 11.43
CA GLU A 87 -11.58 -6.28 10.76
C GLU A 87 -13.04 -6.27 11.21
N ARG A 88 -13.94 -6.72 10.32
CA ARG A 88 -15.23 -7.29 10.71
C ARG A 88 -15.12 -8.80 10.76
N ARG A 89 -15.47 -9.38 11.91
CA ARG A 89 -15.37 -10.82 12.17
C ARG A 89 -16.15 -11.64 11.14
N GLU A 90 -17.33 -11.18 10.73
CA GLU A 90 -18.19 -11.90 9.79
C GLU A 90 -17.55 -12.01 8.41
N ALA A 91 -16.92 -10.94 7.93
CA ALA A 91 -16.22 -10.94 6.63
C ALA A 91 -14.97 -11.83 6.68
N LYS A 92 -14.23 -11.78 7.79
CA LYS A 92 -13.07 -12.65 8.02
C LYS A 92 -13.45 -14.13 8.02
N GLU A 93 -14.49 -14.51 8.77
CA GLU A 93 -14.98 -15.90 8.80
C GLU A 93 -15.59 -16.35 7.46
N LYS A 94 -16.19 -15.44 6.69
CA LYS A 94 -16.66 -15.72 5.31
C LYS A 94 -15.50 -16.19 4.43
N VAL A 95 -14.40 -15.44 4.39
CA VAL A 95 -13.21 -15.79 3.58
C VAL A 95 -12.60 -17.09 4.07
N VAL A 96 -12.43 -17.25 5.37
CA VAL A 96 -11.91 -18.49 5.97
C VAL A 96 -12.75 -19.71 5.55
N SER A 97 -14.06 -19.62 5.67
CA SER A 97 -14.98 -20.70 5.30
C SER A 97 -14.92 -21.02 3.80
N GLN A 98 -14.70 -20.03 2.94
CA GLN A 98 -14.52 -20.25 1.50
C GLN A 98 -13.24 -21.02 1.21
N VAL A 99 -12.13 -20.68 1.88
CA VAL A 99 -10.83 -21.35 1.72
C VAL A 99 -10.88 -22.78 2.27
N GLU A 100 -11.50 -23.01 3.42
CA GLU A 100 -11.71 -24.35 3.97
C GLU A 100 -12.47 -25.26 2.98
N LYS A 101 -13.48 -24.73 2.29
CA LYS A 101 -14.19 -25.46 1.23
C LYS A 101 -13.32 -25.70 0.00
N LEU A 102 -12.56 -24.70 -0.43
CA LEU A 102 -11.71 -24.78 -1.62
C LEU A 102 -10.62 -25.85 -1.48
N PHE A 103 -10.06 -25.99 -0.29
CA PHE A 103 -8.99 -26.96 0.00
C PHE A 103 -9.48 -28.25 0.67
N LYS A 104 -10.79 -28.49 0.69
CA LYS A 104 -11.38 -29.70 1.28
C LYS A 104 -10.75 -30.97 0.69
N GLY A 105 -10.23 -31.84 1.55
CA GLY A 105 -9.57 -33.09 1.14
C GLY A 105 -8.15 -32.92 0.59
N ARG A 106 -7.62 -31.69 0.50
CA ARG A 106 -6.24 -31.39 0.07
C ARG A 106 -5.36 -30.88 1.21
N LEU A 107 -5.94 -30.09 2.11
CA LEU A 107 -5.26 -29.57 3.31
C LEU A 107 -6.01 -29.98 4.57
N GLY A 108 -5.28 -30.04 5.70
CA GLY A 108 -5.90 -30.13 7.02
C GLY A 108 -6.69 -28.86 7.36
N LEU A 109 -7.76 -28.99 8.15
CA LEU A 109 -8.65 -27.86 8.49
C LEU A 109 -7.88 -26.67 9.08
N ALA A 110 -6.95 -26.90 9.99
CA ALA A 110 -6.14 -25.84 10.59
C ALA A 110 -5.27 -25.11 9.56
N GLN A 111 -4.69 -25.83 8.59
CA GLN A 111 -3.88 -25.24 7.53
C GLN A 111 -4.74 -24.40 6.57
N ALA A 112 -5.92 -24.91 6.20
CA ALA A 112 -6.86 -24.19 5.35
C ALA A 112 -7.39 -22.92 6.04
N ARG A 113 -7.68 -23.01 7.34
CA ARG A 113 -8.06 -21.85 8.16
C ARG A 113 -6.97 -20.79 8.18
N GLN A 114 -5.72 -21.18 8.43
CA GLN A 114 -4.59 -20.26 8.40
C GLN A 114 -4.40 -19.61 7.02
N ALA A 115 -4.59 -20.36 5.93
CA ALA A 115 -4.57 -19.81 4.58
C ALA A 115 -5.69 -18.78 4.37
N GLY A 116 -6.90 -19.06 4.87
CA GLY A 116 -8.02 -18.13 4.83
C GLY A 116 -7.76 -16.82 5.56
N LEU A 117 -7.14 -16.89 6.74
CA LEU A 117 -6.69 -15.71 7.49
C LEU A 117 -5.69 -14.88 6.67
N ARG A 118 -4.68 -15.52 6.07
CA ARG A 118 -3.69 -14.83 5.23
C ARG A 118 -4.32 -14.12 4.02
N PHE A 119 -5.31 -14.74 3.36
CA PHE A 119 -6.02 -14.09 2.26
C PHE A 119 -6.78 -12.85 2.71
N TYR A 120 -7.51 -12.95 3.83
CA TYR A 120 -8.26 -11.81 4.36
C TYR A 120 -7.33 -10.69 4.84
N ASP A 121 -6.35 -11.02 5.69
CA ASP A 121 -5.44 -10.04 6.29
C ASP A 121 -4.61 -9.35 5.19
N GLY A 122 -4.13 -10.11 4.20
CA GLY A 122 -3.41 -9.57 3.05
C GLY A 122 -4.25 -8.61 2.20
N LEU A 123 -5.52 -8.94 1.96
CA LEU A 123 -6.42 -8.05 1.21
C LEU A 123 -6.71 -6.76 1.97
N MET A 124 -6.92 -6.82 3.29
CA MET A 124 -7.17 -5.63 4.11
C MET A 124 -5.94 -4.72 4.19
N VAL A 125 -4.74 -5.31 4.29
CA VAL A 125 -3.48 -4.54 4.20
C VAL A 125 -3.35 -3.86 2.84
N GLN A 126 -3.61 -4.59 1.74
CA GLN A 126 -3.55 -4.03 0.39
C GLN A 126 -4.55 -2.88 0.21
N LEU A 127 -5.80 -3.06 0.66
CA LEU A 127 -6.84 -2.03 0.60
C LEU A 127 -6.44 -0.77 1.38
N ARG A 128 -5.92 -0.94 2.61
CA ARG A 128 -5.47 0.16 3.47
C ARG A 128 -4.29 0.94 2.88
N SER A 129 -3.39 0.29 2.14
CA SER A 129 -2.09 0.86 1.78
C SER A 129 -1.97 1.28 0.32
N THR A 130 -2.62 0.60 -0.61
CA THR A 130 -2.38 0.81 -2.05
C THR A 130 -2.85 2.19 -2.51
N GLY A 131 -4.06 2.61 -2.09
CA GLY A 131 -4.60 3.93 -2.44
C GLY A 131 -3.73 5.09 -1.94
N PRO A 132 -3.44 5.18 -0.62
CA PRO A 132 -2.48 6.15 -0.09
C PRO A 132 -1.09 6.05 -0.72
N GLY A 133 -0.63 4.84 -1.05
CA GLY A 133 0.64 4.62 -1.76
C GLY A 133 0.66 5.22 -3.16
N LEU A 134 -0.45 5.11 -3.91
CA LEU A 134 -0.58 5.78 -5.20
C LEU A 134 -0.54 7.30 -5.07
N TRP A 135 -1.14 7.85 -4.01
CA TRP A 135 -0.97 9.27 -3.74
C TRP A 135 0.51 9.60 -3.51
N ALA A 136 1.21 8.81 -2.69
CA ALA A 136 2.61 9.07 -2.34
C ALA A 136 3.53 9.01 -3.55
N ASP A 137 3.34 8.01 -4.43
CA ASP A 137 4.09 7.89 -5.69
C ASP A 137 3.91 9.14 -6.56
N ARG A 138 2.66 9.59 -6.75
CA ARG A 138 2.37 10.77 -7.56
C ARG A 138 2.95 12.03 -6.92
N TRP A 139 2.74 12.20 -5.61
CA TRP A 139 3.23 13.36 -4.88
C TRP A 139 4.75 13.47 -4.95
N LEU A 140 5.48 12.36 -4.75
CA LEU A 140 6.93 12.33 -4.91
C LEU A 140 7.38 12.66 -6.33
N PHE A 141 6.67 12.14 -7.34
CA PHE A 141 6.98 12.44 -8.74
C PHE A 141 6.89 13.95 -9.03
N GLU A 142 5.89 14.61 -8.44
CA GLU A 142 5.64 16.05 -8.60
C GLU A 142 6.60 16.91 -7.75
N GLN A 143 6.83 16.54 -6.49
CA GLN A 143 7.52 17.39 -5.51
C GLN A 143 9.01 17.10 -5.35
N VAL A 144 9.47 15.89 -5.72
CA VAL A 144 10.86 15.45 -5.51
C VAL A 144 11.43 14.86 -6.81
N PRO A 145 11.61 15.70 -7.87
CA PRO A 145 12.00 15.24 -9.19
C PRO A 145 13.33 14.49 -9.23
N GLU A 146 14.23 14.72 -8.27
CA GLU A 146 15.51 14.02 -8.13
C GLU A 146 15.34 12.51 -7.88
N LEU A 147 14.19 12.06 -7.39
CA LEU A 147 13.92 10.65 -7.13
C LEU A 147 13.31 9.92 -8.33
N ARG A 148 12.96 10.59 -9.43
CA ARG A 148 12.20 9.98 -10.55
C ARG A 148 12.90 8.77 -11.18
N GLY A 149 14.23 8.78 -11.25
CA GLY A 149 15.00 7.63 -11.75
C GLY A 149 14.83 6.40 -10.86
N LEU A 150 14.98 6.57 -9.55
CA LEU A 150 14.79 5.50 -8.56
C LEU A 150 13.34 5.04 -8.49
N GLN A 151 12.41 6.00 -8.52
CA GLN A 151 10.98 5.74 -8.58
C GLN A 151 10.64 4.86 -9.78
N ALA A 152 11.12 5.19 -10.98
CA ALA A 152 10.84 4.40 -12.17
C ALA A 152 11.29 2.94 -12.03
N ALA A 153 12.49 2.72 -11.49
CA ALA A 153 13.00 1.37 -11.26
C ALA A 153 12.15 0.60 -10.23
N VAL A 154 11.79 1.24 -9.11
CA VAL A 154 10.98 0.61 -8.05
C VAL A 154 9.58 0.29 -8.56
N LEU A 155 8.91 1.25 -9.21
CA LEU A 155 7.55 1.06 -9.73
C LEU A 155 7.51 -0.06 -10.78
N GLN A 156 8.48 -0.09 -11.70
CA GLN A 156 8.59 -1.15 -12.71
C GLN A 156 8.78 -2.53 -12.05
N SER A 157 9.69 -2.64 -11.09
CA SER A 157 9.95 -3.89 -10.37
C SER A 157 8.71 -4.40 -9.64
N GLN A 158 7.98 -3.50 -8.96
CA GLN A 158 6.76 -3.86 -8.24
C GLN A 158 5.63 -4.28 -9.19
N VAL A 159 5.44 -3.61 -10.33
CA VAL A 159 4.47 -4.06 -11.35
C VAL A 159 4.85 -5.47 -11.84
N GLN A 160 6.12 -5.71 -12.17
CA GLN A 160 6.58 -7.04 -12.62
C GLN A 160 6.35 -8.12 -11.56
N GLY A 161 6.58 -7.82 -10.29
CA GLY A 161 6.30 -8.73 -9.18
C GLY A 161 4.81 -9.04 -8.97
N ASN A 162 3.92 -8.11 -9.36
CA ASN A 162 2.47 -8.26 -9.22
C ASN A 162 1.82 -9.01 -10.39
N VAL A 163 2.38 -8.94 -11.61
CA VAL A 163 1.80 -9.59 -12.81
C VAL A 163 1.45 -11.08 -12.63
N PRO A 164 2.25 -11.92 -11.92
CA PRO A 164 1.91 -13.31 -11.67
C PRO A 164 0.53 -13.54 -11.03
N CYS A 165 -0.04 -12.54 -10.34
CA CYS A 165 -1.40 -12.63 -9.78
C CYS A 165 -2.48 -12.87 -10.86
N LEU A 166 -2.21 -12.54 -12.12
CA LEU A 166 -3.13 -12.72 -13.27
C LEU A 166 -3.17 -14.15 -13.80
N ASN A 167 -2.31 -15.05 -13.32
CA ASN A 167 -2.28 -16.43 -13.76
C ASN A 167 -3.57 -17.17 -13.37
N ALA A 168 -4.14 -17.96 -14.29
CA ALA A 168 -5.35 -18.75 -14.09
C ALA A 168 -5.23 -19.80 -12.96
N GLU A 169 -4.02 -20.26 -12.62
CA GLU A 169 -3.81 -21.16 -11.48
C GLU A 169 -4.15 -20.48 -10.14
N VAL A 170 -4.00 -19.15 -10.05
CA VAL A 170 -4.37 -18.38 -8.85
C VAL A 170 -5.87 -18.49 -8.59
N ASP A 171 -6.70 -18.53 -9.63
CA ASP A 171 -8.16 -18.65 -9.52
C ASP A 171 -8.60 -19.99 -8.91
N LYS A 172 -7.80 -21.05 -9.11
CA LYS A 172 -8.08 -22.38 -8.56
C LYS A 172 -7.72 -22.52 -7.08
N MET A 173 -6.91 -21.60 -6.55
CA MET A 173 -6.31 -21.70 -5.21
C MET A 173 -6.74 -20.58 -4.27
N SER A 174 -7.63 -19.70 -4.72
CA SER A 174 -7.97 -18.49 -3.99
C SER A 174 -9.46 -18.17 -4.04
N PRO A 175 -10.03 -17.48 -3.03
CA PRO A 175 -11.39 -16.99 -3.09
C PRO A 175 -11.57 -15.93 -4.19
N ALA A 176 -12.59 -16.08 -5.03
CA ALA A 176 -12.81 -15.24 -6.21
C ALA A 176 -12.94 -13.74 -5.87
N GLU A 177 -13.68 -13.38 -4.81
CA GLU A 177 -13.84 -11.98 -4.37
C GLU A 177 -12.50 -11.36 -3.96
N VAL A 178 -11.64 -12.12 -3.27
CA VAL A 178 -10.32 -11.68 -2.82
C VAL A 178 -9.40 -11.43 -4.02
N VAL A 179 -9.32 -12.39 -4.94
CA VAL A 179 -8.47 -12.28 -6.14
C VAL A 179 -8.91 -11.13 -7.02
N LYS A 180 -10.22 -11.00 -7.27
CA LYS A 180 -10.76 -9.92 -8.10
C LYS A 180 -10.40 -8.56 -7.53
N ALA A 181 -10.58 -8.36 -6.22
CA ALA A 181 -10.25 -7.09 -5.58
C ALA A 181 -8.73 -6.82 -5.59
N SER A 182 -7.92 -7.83 -5.28
CA SER A 182 -6.46 -7.70 -5.31
C SER A 182 -5.91 -7.36 -6.69
N ARG A 183 -6.41 -8.03 -7.74
CA ARG A 183 -6.06 -7.74 -9.14
C ARG A 183 -6.49 -6.33 -9.57
N ALA A 184 -7.64 -5.86 -9.12
CA ALA A 184 -8.09 -4.49 -9.42
C ALA A 184 -7.18 -3.42 -8.79
N MET A 185 -6.75 -3.61 -7.54
CA MET A 185 -5.81 -2.71 -6.87
C MET A 185 -4.41 -2.76 -7.53
N ASN A 186 -3.94 -3.95 -7.90
CA ASN A 186 -2.70 -4.11 -8.68
C ASN A 186 -2.80 -3.45 -10.07
N ALA A 187 -3.97 -3.50 -10.70
CA ALA A 187 -4.22 -2.82 -11.96
C ALA A 187 -4.14 -1.29 -11.77
N ALA A 188 -4.81 -0.73 -10.76
CA ALA A 188 -4.70 0.70 -10.44
C ALA A 188 -3.23 1.14 -10.28
N TYR A 189 -2.44 0.33 -9.58
CA TYR A 189 -1.00 0.54 -9.47
C TYR A 189 -0.27 0.50 -10.80
N ALA A 190 -0.48 -0.54 -11.62
CA ALA A 190 0.18 -0.68 -12.91
C ALA A 190 -0.19 0.45 -13.90
N PHE A 191 -1.46 0.86 -13.94
CA PHE A 191 -1.92 1.96 -14.79
C PHE A 191 -1.32 3.30 -14.36
N GLN A 192 -1.28 3.59 -13.07
CA GLN A 192 -0.65 4.82 -12.60
C GLN A 192 0.87 4.80 -12.81
N ALA A 193 1.54 3.69 -12.51
CA ALA A 193 2.97 3.54 -12.76
C ALA A 193 3.30 3.77 -14.24
N ALA A 194 2.55 3.14 -15.15
CA ALA A 194 2.69 3.33 -16.59
C ALA A 194 2.62 4.81 -17.02
N GLU A 195 1.66 5.55 -16.46
CA GLU A 195 1.47 6.97 -16.71
C GLU A 195 2.61 7.82 -16.13
N LEU A 196 2.93 7.65 -14.84
CA LEU A 196 3.92 8.47 -14.14
C LEU A 196 5.31 8.34 -14.77
N VAL A 197 5.72 7.12 -15.14
CA VAL A 197 7.09 6.85 -15.60
C VAL A 197 7.20 6.78 -17.12
N GLY A 198 6.08 6.99 -17.84
CA GLY A 198 6.05 6.96 -19.30
C GLY A 198 6.34 5.58 -19.91
N ILE A 199 5.91 4.50 -19.25
CA ILE A 199 6.10 3.11 -19.70
C ILE A 199 4.72 2.42 -19.87
N PRO A 200 4.00 2.68 -20.98
CA PRO A 200 2.69 2.07 -21.26
C PRO A 200 2.64 0.54 -21.13
N PRO A 201 3.69 -0.23 -21.51
CA PRO A 201 3.68 -1.69 -21.39
C PRO A 201 3.42 -2.23 -19.97
N LEU A 202 3.63 -1.44 -18.90
CA LEU A 202 3.35 -1.86 -17.53
C LEU A 202 1.86 -2.17 -17.31
N ALA A 203 0.95 -1.46 -17.99
CA ALA A 203 -0.49 -1.61 -17.82
C ALA A 203 -1.12 -2.70 -18.71
N ILE A 204 -0.44 -3.10 -19.79
CA ILE A 204 -0.98 -4.00 -20.84
C ILE A 204 -1.52 -5.32 -20.26
N PRO A 205 -0.81 -6.04 -19.34
CA PRO A 205 -1.34 -7.30 -18.80
C PRO A 205 -2.69 -7.13 -18.09
N TYR A 206 -2.85 -6.06 -17.32
CA TYR A 206 -4.08 -5.77 -16.60
C TYR A 206 -5.20 -5.27 -17.51
N GLN A 207 -4.84 -4.54 -18.58
CA GLN A 207 -5.77 -4.16 -19.63
C GLN A 207 -6.35 -5.38 -20.33
N ALA A 208 -5.48 -6.31 -20.76
CA ALA A 208 -5.89 -7.56 -21.41
C ALA A 208 -6.74 -8.45 -20.47
N ALA A 209 -6.50 -8.38 -19.16
CA ALA A 209 -7.29 -9.06 -18.14
C ALA A 209 -8.61 -8.33 -17.79
N GLY A 210 -8.93 -7.20 -18.43
CA GLY A 210 -10.22 -6.51 -18.28
C GLY A 210 -10.34 -5.59 -17.07
N PHE A 211 -9.22 -5.22 -16.43
CA PHE A 211 -9.23 -4.38 -15.22
C PHE A 211 -9.13 -2.86 -15.48
N GLU A 212 -9.01 -2.43 -16.74
CA GLU A 212 -8.75 -1.02 -17.09
C GLU A 212 -9.79 -0.04 -16.51
N ALA A 213 -11.09 -0.30 -16.72
CA ALA A 213 -12.14 0.62 -16.28
C ALA A 213 -12.13 0.80 -14.76
N LEU A 214 -12.08 -0.31 -14.02
CA LEU A 214 -12.03 -0.29 -12.56
C LEU A 214 -10.73 0.35 -12.04
N ALA A 215 -9.59 0.08 -12.66
CA ALA A 215 -8.31 0.72 -12.32
C ALA A 215 -8.40 2.25 -12.44
N LYS A 216 -8.99 2.77 -13.52
CA LYS A 216 -9.18 4.20 -13.72
C LYS A 216 -10.12 4.81 -12.69
N GLU A 217 -11.19 4.11 -12.29
CA GLU A 217 -12.08 4.57 -11.21
C GLU A 217 -11.34 4.67 -9.87
N LEU A 218 -10.54 3.67 -9.51
CA LEU A 218 -9.75 3.69 -8.27
C LEU A 218 -8.72 4.83 -8.27
N ILE A 219 -8.02 5.02 -9.40
CA ILE A 219 -7.07 6.14 -9.58
C ILE A 219 -7.81 7.48 -9.45
N ALA A 220 -8.98 7.63 -10.07
CA ALA A 220 -9.76 8.86 -9.98
C ALA A 220 -10.15 9.20 -8.54
N ILE A 221 -10.55 8.20 -7.74
CA ILE A 221 -10.81 8.37 -6.29
C ILE A 221 -9.56 8.84 -5.56
N THR A 222 -8.40 8.22 -5.82
CA THR A 222 -7.13 8.62 -5.21
C THR A 222 -6.70 10.05 -5.56
N ARG A 223 -7.05 10.52 -6.76
CA ARG A 223 -6.68 11.85 -7.27
C ARG A 223 -7.69 12.94 -6.93
N ALA A 224 -8.85 12.58 -6.37
CA ALA A 224 -9.88 13.55 -6.01
C ALA A 224 -9.37 14.48 -4.91
N GLU A 225 -9.87 15.72 -4.89
CA GLU A 225 -9.59 16.60 -3.76
C GLU A 225 -10.28 16.05 -2.50
N PRO A 226 -9.56 16.01 -1.36
CA PRO A 226 -10.14 15.58 -0.11
C PRO A 226 -11.36 16.39 0.30
N THR A 227 -12.37 15.71 0.84
CA THR A 227 -13.57 16.36 1.38
C THR A 227 -13.65 16.36 2.91
N THR A 228 -12.72 15.66 3.57
CA THR A 228 -12.61 15.51 5.02
C THR A 228 -11.16 15.71 5.45
N ALA A 229 -10.93 15.77 6.77
CA ALA A 229 -9.59 15.94 7.31
C ALA A 229 -8.75 14.63 7.33
N ASP A 230 -9.35 13.49 7.00
CA ASP A 230 -8.64 12.20 6.82
C ASP A 230 -8.78 11.72 5.37
N PRO A 231 -7.92 12.23 4.47
CA PRO A 231 -8.02 11.91 3.05
C PRO A 231 -7.66 10.45 2.75
N ASP A 232 -6.87 9.77 3.58
CA ASP A 232 -6.55 8.35 3.37
C ASP A 232 -7.75 7.47 3.65
N ARG A 233 -8.53 7.80 4.68
CA ARG A 233 -9.80 7.14 4.94
C ARG A 233 -10.77 7.28 3.77
N GLU A 234 -10.89 8.46 3.15
CA GLU A 234 -11.75 8.65 1.98
C GLU A 234 -11.33 7.78 0.80
N ILE A 235 -10.02 7.71 0.53
CA ILE A 235 -9.48 6.85 -0.53
C ILE A 235 -9.82 5.39 -0.24
N VAL A 236 -9.56 4.92 0.98
CA VAL A 236 -9.83 3.54 1.39
C VAL A 236 -11.32 3.20 1.31
N ASP A 237 -12.20 4.07 1.83
CA ASP A 237 -13.65 3.88 1.81
C ASP A 237 -14.20 3.90 0.37
N GLY A 238 -13.73 4.82 -0.47
CA GLY A 238 -14.12 4.89 -1.88
C GLY A 238 -13.64 3.67 -2.68
N TRP A 239 -12.40 3.21 -2.45
CA TRP A 239 -11.90 1.97 -3.05
C TRP A 239 -12.73 0.77 -2.57
N ALA A 240 -13.01 0.69 -1.27
CA ALA A 240 -13.80 -0.40 -0.72
C ALA A 240 -15.20 -0.48 -1.33
N GLU A 241 -15.84 0.65 -1.61
CA GLU A 241 -17.12 0.69 -2.32
C GLU A 241 -17.02 0.07 -3.71
N LYS A 242 -16.06 0.51 -4.52
CA LYS A 242 -15.85 0.00 -5.89
C LYS A 242 -15.47 -1.47 -5.93
N LEU A 243 -14.78 -1.95 -4.90
CA LEU A 243 -14.33 -3.33 -4.78
C LEU A 243 -15.34 -4.26 -4.10
N GLY A 244 -16.45 -3.72 -3.55
CA GLY A 244 -17.44 -4.50 -2.80
C GLY A 244 -16.95 -4.93 -1.40
N LEU A 245 -16.01 -4.19 -0.82
CA LEU A 245 -15.34 -4.47 0.44
C LEU A 245 -15.81 -3.59 1.61
N SER A 246 -16.73 -2.64 1.42
CA SER A 246 -17.12 -1.68 2.47
C SER A 246 -17.65 -2.32 3.77
N ARG A 247 -18.13 -3.57 3.70
CA ARG A 247 -18.60 -4.34 4.87
C ARG A 247 -17.54 -5.26 5.47
N TRP A 248 -16.28 -5.15 5.05
CA TRP A 248 -15.22 -6.04 5.49
C TRP A 248 -14.45 -5.51 6.69
N TYR A 249 -14.53 -4.22 6.96
CA TYR A 249 -13.81 -3.57 8.05
C TYR A 249 -14.69 -2.52 8.76
N VAL A 250 -14.15 -1.96 9.83
CA VAL A 250 -14.65 -0.78 10.54
C VAL A 250 -13.48 0.10 10.92
N TRP A 251 -13.73 1.39 11.04
CA TRP A 251 -12.79 2.34 11.63
C TRP A 251 -12.96 2.36 13.14
N LYS A 252 -11.85 2.29 13.89
CA LYS A 252 -11.82 2.45 15.35
C LYS A 252 -10.73 3.43 15.74
N THR A 253 -10.94 4.18 16.82
CA THR A 253 -9.87 4.97 17.42
C THR A 253 -8.72 4.05 17.86
N PRO A 254 -7.46 4.51 17.78
CA PRO A 254 -6.28 3.78 18.24
C PRO A 254 -6.37 3.29 19.68
#